data_AF-A0A4Q2YPS5-F1
#
_entry.id   AF-A0A4Q2YPS5-F1
#
_cell.length_a   1.000
_cell.length_b   1.000
_cell.length_c   1.000
_cell.angle_alpha   90.00
_cell.angle_beta   90.00
_cell.angle_gamma   90.00
#
_symmetry.space_group_name_H-M   'P 1'
#
loop_
_entity.id
_entity.type
_entity.pdbx_description
1 polymer ?
#
loop_
_entity_poly.entity_id
_entity_poly.type
_entity_poly.pdbx_seq_one_letter_code
_entity_poly.pdbx_strand_id
1 'polypeptide(L)'
;YTVSGDSVTITSYSGSERDVIVPAAIGTLPVAALAPSVFSGNRRIKSVTISNGVKSIGTEIFSNCAELTEVVLPSSVISIGNQAFMGCTKLAGITIPTGVTSIGYGTFYGCTALAAVQLPDSLTAIGGSSFYSCTRLTSVLIPDSTQTIGENAFAYCIGLTSITIPPSVVSIGNQAFSGASGLLEIRITTSAVFIGDGSFSNCASLASVTIPKGAASIGRYAFAGCSGLTSVVISGSVGSIGDNAFNRCTSLTGITFSDSVEFIGESAFSACTALTNISLPPGISSLGRNVLQGCTGLVSVSIPDGVASIGDDAFTDCSKLADITIPGSVTSIGNRAFWNCTGLTGITIPSSVISIGNEAFWNCAGLTGIILPENVTSIGERAFLQCSSLNAIIIPDSVTSIGAWAFASCNSLARITLPDGVTSIAQAAFSGCSSLVSVSIPGSVSTIEENAFTWCTGLSGISIPEGVTSIGAWAFSGCTGLASVSIADTV
;
A
#
# COMPACT_ATOMS: atom_id res chain seq x y z
N TYR A 1 -12.85 48.73 17.11
CA TYR A 1 -13.58 48.61 15.83
C TYR A 1 -13.12 49.71 14.89
N THR A 2 -13.31 49.54 13.58
CA THR A 2 -13.10 50.56 12.55
C THR A 2 -14.40 50.83 11.80
N VAL A 3 -14.55 52.04 11.28
CA VAL A 3 -15.69 52.45 10.44
C VAL A 3 -15.22 52.52 9.00
N SER A 4 -15.95 51.90 8.07
CA SER A 4 -15.69 51.96 6.64
C SER A 4 -17.00 52.17 5.88
N GLY A 5 -17.15 53.33 5.25
CA GLY A 5 -18.40 53.76 4.66
C GLY A 5 -19.54 53.74 5.68
N ASP A 6 -20.60 52.99 5.36
CA ASP A 6 -21.83 52.93 6.14
C ASP A 6 -21.88 51.72 7.11
N SER A 7 -20.72 51.17 7.51
CA SER A 7 -20.66 49.98 8.36
C SER A 7 -19.47 49.93 9.31
N VAL A 8 -19.55 49.05 10.30
CA VAL A 8 -18.53 48.82 11.33
C VAL A 8 -17.92 47.43 11.21
N THR A 9 -16.60 47.35 11.36
CA THR A 9 -15.85 46.10 11.53
C THR A 9 -15.27 46.05 12.94
N ILE A 10 -15.59 45.00 13.72
CA ILE A 10 -14.96 44.80 15.03
C ILE A 10 -13.55 44.25 14.82
N THR A 11 -12.55 44.95 15.33
CA THR A 11 -11.12 44.67 15.10
C THR A 11 -10.39 44.09 16.30
N SER A 12 -10.98 44.16 17.49
CA SER A 12 -10.44 43.61 18.72
C SER A 12 -11.54 43.49 19.77
N TYR A 13 -11.36 42.58 20.72
CA TYR A 13 -12.19 42.44 21.90
C TYR A 13 -11.30 42.43 23.15
N SER A 14 -11.59 43.34 24.09
CA SER A 14 -10.90 43.47 25.37
C SER A 14 -11.85 43.34 26.58
N GLY A 15 -13.05 42.81 26.34
CA GLY A 15 -14.05 42.61 27.38
C GLY A 15 -13.70 41.47 28.34
N SER A 16 -14.47 41.38 29.42
CA SER A 16 -14.28 40.37 30.47
C SER A 16 -15.46 39.41 30.62
N GLU A 17 -16.47 39.59 29.78
CA GLU A 17 -17.68 38.80 29.76
C GLU A 17 -17.38 37.33 29.40
N ARG A 18 -18.13 36.42 30.01
CA ARG A 18 -18.09 34.99 29.65
C ARG A 18 -19.02 34.68 28.48
N ASP A 19 -20.14 35.40 28.41
CA ASP A 19 -21.15 35.27 27.39
C ASP A 19 -21.18 36.57 26.59
N VAL A 20 -20.67 36.52 25.37
CA VAL A 20 -20.44 37.71 24.53
C VAL A 20 -21.55 37.81 23.50
N ILE A 21 -22.15 39.01 23.39
CA ILE A 21 -23.08 39.34 22.31
C ILE A 21 -22.39 40.33 21.39
N VAL A 22 -22.15 39.94 20.15
CA VAL A 22 -21.75 40.88 19.08
C VAL A 22 -23.02 41.61 18.64
N PRO A 23 -23.12 42.94 18.85
CA PRO A 23 -24.34 43.68 18.59
C PRO A 23 -24.57 43.84 17.08
N ALA A 24 -25.84 44.06 16.68
CA ALA A 24 -26.20 44.32 15.29
C ALA A 24 -25.66 45.67 14.77
N ALA A 25 -25.43 46.64 15.66
CA ALA A 25 -24.94 47.97 15.34
C ALA A 25 -24.07 48.54 16.48
N ILE A 26 -23.16 49.45 16.12
CA ILE A 26 -22.44 50.31 17.06
C ILE A 26 -22.82 51.75 16.74
N GLY A 27 -23.57 52.40 17.64
CA GLY A 27 -24.25 53.65 17.33
C GLY A 27 -25.35 53.43 16.30
N THR A 28 -25.35 54.21 15.22
CA THR A 28 -26.31 54.08 14.10
C THR A 28 -25.80 53.18 12.98
N LEU A 29 -24.54 52.71 13.06
CA LEU A 29 -23.90 51.97 11.97
C LEU A 29 -23.98 50.45 12.22
N PRO A 30 -24.41 49.64 11.23
CA PRO A 30 -24.48 48.19 11.36
C PRO A 30 -23.09 47.55 11.48
N VAL A 31 -22.99 46.49 12.28
CA VAL A 31 -21.79 45.63 12.33
C VAL A 31 -21.85 44.64 11.18
N ALA A 32 -20.99 44.82 10.18
CA ALA A 32 -21.02 44.01 8.95
C ALA A 32 -20.01 42.86 8.97
N ALA A 33 -18.92 42.98 9.74
CA ALA A 33 -17.83 42.01 9.75
C ALA A 33 -17.08 41.95 11.08
N LEU A 34 -16.45 40.81 11.32
CA LEU A 34 -15.49 40.60 12.40
C LEU A 34 -14.11 40.35 11.79
N ALA A 35 -13.11 41.16 12.19
CA ALA A 35 -11.75 41.03 11.69
C ALA A 35 -11.10 39.70 12.13
N PRO A 36 -9.95 39.33 11.55
CA PRO A 36 -9.20 38.17 12.00
C PRO A 36 -8.83 38.25 13.49
N SER A 37 -8.81 37.08 14.12
CA SER A 37 -8.28 36.86 15.47
C SER A 37 -8.91 37.70 16.60
N VAL A 38 -10.08 38.30 16.41
CA VAL A 38 -10.73 39.22 17.38
C VAL A 38 -10.87 38.61 18.77
N PHE A 39 -11.17 37.31 18.86
CA PHE A 39 -11.30 36.57 20.12
C PHE A 39 -10.20 35.51 20.31
N SER A 40 -9.18 35.46 19.44
CA SER A 40 -8.17 34.41 19.44
C SER A 40 -7.42 34.32 20.78
N GLY A 41 -7.17 33.09 21.22
CA GLY A 41 -6.49 32.76 22.47
C GLY A 41 -7.28 33.11 23.73
N ASN A 42 -8.56 33.51 23.61
CA ASN A 42 -9.34 33.89 24.78
C ASN A 42 -9.66 32.67 25.66
N ARG A 43 -9.21 32.73 26.91
CA ARG A 43 -9.35 31.64 27.89
C ARG A 43 -10.54 31.79 28.84
N ARG A 44 -11.49 32.68 28.54
CA ARG A 44 -12.63 33.01 29.42
C ARG A 44 -13.99 32.89 28.75
N ILE A 45 -14.07 33.29 27.48
CA ILE A 45 -15.31 33.28 26.72
C ILE A 45 -15.81 31.84 26.63
N LYS A 46 -17.06 31.67 27.05
CA LYS A 46 -17.79 30.41 27.04
C LYS A 46 -18.80 30.37 25.91
N SER A 47 -19.49 31.48 25.64
CA SER A 47 -20.47 31.57 24.55
C SER A 47 -20.34 32.87 23.77
N VAL A 48 -20.65 32.82 22.47
CA VAL A 48 -20.71 34.00 21.61
C VAL A 48 -21.96 33.96 20.75
N THR A 49 -22.78 35.00 20.83
CA THR A 49 -23.93 35.20 19.94
C THR A 49 -23.62 36.33 18.97
N ILE A 50 -23.69 36.05 17.67
CA ILE A 50 -23.47 37.06 16.62
C ILE A 50 -24.81 37.50 16.05
N SER A 51 -25.10 38.79 16.14
CA SER A 51 -26.37 39.35 15.67
C SER A 51 -26.48 39.39 14.15
N ASN A 52 -27.71 39.31 13.63
CA ASN A 52 -28.01 39.50 12.20
C ASN A 52 -27.39 40.81 11.67
N GLY A 53 -26.86 40.75 10.45
CA GLY A 53 -26.17 41.85 9.79
C GLY A 53 -24.72 41.53 9.48
N VAL A 54 -24.07 40.73 10.32
CA VAL A 54 -22.72 40.23 10.07
C VAL A 54 -22.72 39.29 8.87
N LYS A 55 -21.91 39.61 7.87
CA LYS A 55 -21.77 38.86 6.61
C LYS A 55 -20.58 37.91 6.62
N SER A 56 -19.49 38.29 7.29
CA SER A 56 -18.26 37.51 7.30
C SER A 56 -17.70 37.31 8.72
N ILE A 57 -17.25 36.09 8.97
CA ILE A 57 -16.51 35.68 10.17
C ILE A 57 -15.02 35.62 9.81
N GLY A 58 -14.18 36.37 10.53
CA GLY A 58 -12.75 36.49 10.22
C GLY A 58 -11.93 35.22 10.41
N THR A 59 -10.76 35.17 9.76
CA THR A 59 -9.75 34.12 9.96
C THR A 59 -9.32 34.03 11.43
N GLU A 60 -9.14 32.82 11.95
CA GLU A 60 -8.67 32.55 13.33
C GLU A 60 -9.49 33.25 14.43
N ILE A 61 -10.72 33.68 14.14
CA ILE A 61 -11.46 34.59 15.03
C ILE A 61 -11.60 34.06 16.46
N PHE A 62 -11.84 32.76 16.64
CA PHE A 62 -11.95 32.05 17.92
C PHE A 62 -10.84 31.01 18.08
N SER A 63 -9.74 31.13 17.34
CA SER A 63 -8.62 30.19 17.42
C SER A 63 -8.13 30.06 18.86
N ASN A 64 -7.94 28.84 19.36
CA ASN A 64 -7.50 28.49 20.71
C ASN A 64 -8.37 29.06 21.86
N CYS A 65 -9.66 29.31 21.61
CA CYS A 65 -10.62 29.62 22.67
C CYS A 65 -11.03 28.35 23.44
N ALA A 66 -10.15 27.87 24.32
CA ALA A 66 -10.30 26.57 24.99
C ALA A 66 -11.54 26.43 25.90
N GLU A 67 -12.16 27.55 26.32
CA GLU A 67 -13.37 27.54 27.15
C GLU A 67 -14.67 27.70 26.34
N LEU A 68 -14.58 27.94 25.03
CA LEU A 68 -15.72 28.19 24.17
C LEU A 68 -16.53 26.91 23.96
N THR A 69 -17.79 26.91 24.42
CA THR A 69 -18.72 25.78 24.30
C THR A 69 -19.78 25.99 23.24
N GLU A 70 -20.10 27.24 22.91
CA GLU A 70 -21.22 27.59 22.03
C GLU A 70 -20.93 28.84 21.21
N VAL A 71 -21.27 28.79 19.91
CA VAL A 71 -21.29 29.97 19.03
C VAL A 71 -22.56 29.95 18.19
N VAL A 72 -23.33 31.03 18.26
CA VAL A 72 -24.53 31.23 17.46
C VAL A 72 -24.20 32.14 16.28
N LEU A 73 -24.18 31.57 15.08
CA LEU A 73 -23.96 32.29 13.82
C LEU A 73 -25.31 32.70 13.20
N PRO A 74 -25.48 33.96 12.75
CA PRO A 74 -26.71 34.42 12.15
C PRO A 74 -26.83 33.94 10.70
N SER A 75 -28.05 33.85 10.18
CA SER A 75 -28.32 33.44 8.78
C SER A 75 -27.74 34.41 7.74
N SER A 76 -27.37 35.63 8.15
CA SER A 76 -26.73 36.61 7.29
C SER A 76 -25.29 36.30 6.92
N VAL A 77 -24.62 35.38 7.64
CA VAL A 77 -23.24 34.99 7.36
C VAL A 77 -23.18 34.21 6.04
N ILE A 78 -22.26 34.64 5.18
CA ILE A 78 -21.98 34.02 3.88
C ILE A 78 -20.56 33.47 3.79
N SER A 79 -19.68 33.80 4.74
CA SER A 79 -18.31 33.29 4.76
C SER A 79 -17.75 33.12 6.17
N ILE A 80 -16.96 32.06 6.35
CA ILE A 80 -16.23 31.76 7.57
C ILE A 80 -14.75 31.62 7.22
N GLY A 81 -13.90 32.42 7.87
CA GLY A 81 -12.47 32.42 7.63
C GLY A 81 -11.78 31.10 8.01
N ASN A 82 -10.57 30.92 7.48
CA ASN A 82 -9.74 29.78 7.81
C ASN A 82 -9.46 29.73 9.32
N GLN A 83 -9.37 28.53 9.87
CA GLN A 83 -9.03 28.30 11.29
C GLN A 83 -9.93 29.04 12.29
N ALA A 84 -11.13 29.47 11.89
CA ALA A 84 -12.02 30.31 12.70
C ALA A 84 -12.30 29.75 14.10
N PHE A 85 -12.36 28.42 14.25
CA PHE A 85 -12.58 27.72 15.53
C PHE A 85 -11.46 26.72 15.86
N MET A 86 -10.28 26.85 15.24
CA MET A 86 -9.16 25.94 15.50
C MET A 86 -8.86 25.86 17.00
N GLY A 87 -8.74 24.66 17.55
CA GLY A 87 -8.38 24.46 18.97
C GLY A 87 -9.49 24.82 19.96
N CYS A 88 -10.73 25.04 19.53
CA CYS A 88 -11.90 25.19 20.41
C CYS A 88 -12.30 23.83 21.01
N THR A 89 -11.46 23.30 21.89
CA THR A 89 -11.55 21.92 22.42
C THR A 89 -12.81 21.60 23.22
N LYS A 90 -13.60 22.61 23.61
CA LYS A 90 -14.89 22.44 24.32
C LYS A 90 -16.13 22.74 23.47
N LEU A 91 -15.96 23.16 22.22
CA LEU A 91 -17.09 23.44 21.32
C LEU A 91 -17.76 22.12 20.95
N ALA A 92 -18.99 21.91 21.43
CA ALA A 92 -19.67 20.63 21.30
C ALA A 92 -20.49 20.48 20.01
N GLY A 93 -20.95 21.59 19.44
CA GLY A 93 -21.75 21.62 18.23
C GLY A 93 -21.80 23.01 17.61
N ILE A 94 -22.09 23.06 16.31
CA ILE A 94 -22.29 24.31 15.58
C ILE A 94 -23.19 24.10 14.35
N THR A 95 -24.02 25.09 14.07
CA THR A 95 -24.82 25.16 12.84
C THR A 95 -24.18 26.16 11.88
N ILE A 96 -23.81 25.69 10.69
CA ILE A 96 -23.27 26.54 9.65
C ILE A 96 -24.44 27.21 8.89
N PRO A 97 -24.44 28.55 8.76
CA PRO A 97 -25.52 29.28 8.09
C PRO A 97 -25.71 28.90 6.62
N THR A 98 -26.95 28.97 6.13
CA THR A 98 -27.35 28.56 4.78
C THR A 98 -26.71 29.37 3.65
N GLY A 99 -26.18 30.57 3.94
CA GLY A 99 -25.45 31.38 2.97
C GLY A 99 -23.99 30.96 2.75
N VAL A 100 -23.44 30.07 3.58
CA VAL A 100 -22.04 29.65 3.51
C VAL A 100 -21.86 28.57 2.45
N THR A 101 -21.03 28.86 1.45
CA THR A 101 -20.78 27.95 0.32
C THR A 101 -19.52 27.10 0.47
N SER A 102 -18.64 27.40 1.41
CA SER A 102 -17.45 26.60 1.69
C SER A 102 -17.05 26.62 3.17
N ILE A 103 -16.50 25.50 3.66
CA ILE A 103 -15.77 25.45 4.92
C ILE A 103 -14.30 25.74 4.64
N GLY A 104 -13.74 26.73 5.34
CA GLY A 104 -12.34 27.12 5.17
C GLY A 104 -11.33 26.06 5.62
N TYR A 105 -10.06 26.30 5.30
CA TYR A 105 -8.96 25.47 5.77
C TYR A 105 -8.89 25.49 7.30
N GLY A 106 -8.83 24.31 7.92
CA GLY A 106 -8.61 24.17 9.37
C GLY A 106 -9.72 24.74 10.25
N THR A 107 -10.91 25.08 9.72
CA THR A 107 -11.96 25.82 10.45
C THR A 107 -12.29 25.24 11.82
N PHE A 108 -12.36 23.91 11.97
CA PHE A 108 -12.58 23.17 13.23
C PHE A 108 -11.42 22.24 13.60
N TYR A 109 -10.20 22.55 13.13
CA TYR A 109 -9.02 21.77 13.46
C TYR A 109 -8.87 21.62 14.99
N GLY A 110 -8.80 20.40 15.51
CA GLY A 110 -8.61 20.12 16.92
C GLY A 110 -9.81 20.45 17.82
N CYS A 111 -11.02 20.62 17.27
CA CYS A 111 -12.25 20.73 18.04
C CYS A 111 -12.67 19.36 18.61
N THR A 112 -11.91 18.86 19.60
CA THR A 112 -12.05 17.49 20.11
C THR A 112 -13.39 17.20 20.79
N ALA A 113 -14.11 18.21 21.30
CA ALA A 113 -15.45 18.04 21.86
C ALA A 113 -16.57 18.02 20.79
N LEU A 114 -16.29 18.40 19.55
CA LEU A 114 -17.29 18.59 18.50
C LEU A 114 -17.94 17.25 18.16
N ALA A 115 -19.21 17.09 18.53
CA ALA A 115 -19.96 15.85 18.35
C ALA A 115 -20.90 15.90 17.15
N ALA A 116 -21.34 17.10 16.76
CA ALA A 116 -22.23 17.33 15.63
C ALA A 116 -21.91 18.65 14.93
N VAL A 117 -21.99 18.64 13.60
CA VAL A 117 -21.95 19.84 12.76
C VAL A 117 -23.09 19.77 11.76
N GLN A 118 -23.86 20.85 11.64
CA GLN A 118 -24.90 20.97 10.61
C GLN A 118 -24.32 21.77 9.45
N LEU A 119 -24.05 21.11 8.33
CA LEU A 119 -23.59 21.71 7.08
C LEU A 119 -24.79 22.14 6.22
N PRO A 120 -24.70 23.27 5.49
CA PRO A 120 -25.82 23.78 4.70
C PRO A 120 -25.89 23.14 3.31
N ASP A 121 -27.09 23.04 2.74
CA ASP A 121 -27.30 22.50 1.38
C ASP A 121 -26.62 23.30 0.26
N SER A 122 -26.15 24.52 0.55
CA SER A 122 -25.40 25.38 -0.37
C SER A 122 -23.89 25.07 -0.42
N LEU A 123 -23.41 24.14 0.42
CA LEU A 123 -21.98 23.85 0.57
C LEU A 123 -21.40 23.12 -0.65
N THR A 124 -20.48 23.78 -1.36
CA THR A 124 -19.80 23.20 -2.52
C THR A 124 -18.42 22.64 -2.22
N ALA A 125 -17.79 23.03 -1.10
CA ALA A 125 -16.44 22.58 -0.76
C ALA A 125 -16.20 22.46 0.75
N ILE A 126 -15.56 21.37 1.16
CA ILE A 126 -15.01 21.18 2.50
C ILE A 126 -13.51 21.40 2.44
N GLY A 127 -13.00 22.44 3.09
CA GLY A 127 -11.58 22.81 3.08
C GLY A 127 -10.67 21.78 3.75
N GLY A 128 -9.38 21.84 3.39
CA GLY A 128 -8.38 20.95 3.97
C GLY A 128 -8.26 21.10 5.49
N SER A 129 -8.05 19.99 6.18
CA SER A 129 -7.94 19.91 7.64
C SER A 129 -9.12 20.50 8.43
N SER A 130 -10.26 20.77 7.77
CA SER A 130 -11.38 21.52 8.35
C SER A 130 -11.98 20.89 9.61
N PHE A 131 -11.95 19.57 9.73
CA PHE A 131 -12.38 18.78 10.89
C PHE A 131 -11.27 17.89 11.44
N TYR A 132 -10.01 18.18 11.15
CA TYR A 132 -8.87 17.37 11.61
C TYR A 132 -8.91 17.17 13.13
N SER A 133 -8.78 15.93 13.60
CA SER A 133 -8.83 15.57 15.02
C SER A 133 -10.12 16.00 15.77
N CYS A 134 -11.26 16.08 15.07
CA CYS A 134 -12.58 16.17 15.73
C CYS A 134 -12.97 14.79 16.29
N THR A 135 -12.32 14.39 17.38
CA THR A 135 -12.35 13.00 17.88
C THR A 135 -13.71 12.52 18.39
N ARG A 136 -14.63 13.42 18.73
CA ARG A 136 -16.01 13.09 19.14
C ARG A 136 -17.05 13.17 18.02
N LEU A 137 -16.65 13.56 16.81
CA LEU A 137 -17.57 13.71 15.69
C LEU A 137 -17.99 12.32 15.20
N THR A 138 -19.26 11.97 15.40
CA THR A 138 -19.75 10.58 15.17
C THR A 138 -20.33 10.34 13.77
N SER A 139 -20.91 11.39 13.19
CA SER A 139 -21.48 11.39 11.85
C SER A 139 -21.46 12.81 11.27
N VAL A 140 -21.28 12.91 9.97
CA VAL A 140 -21.41 14.18 9.21
C VAL A 140 -22.22 13.89 7.97
N LEU A 141 -23.31 14.63 7.77
CA LEU A 141 -24.04 14.63 6.52
C LEU A 141 -23.32 15.59 5.55
N ILE A 142 -22.64 15.04 4.56
CA ILE A 142 -22.05 15.84 3.47
C ILE A 142 -23.19 16.20 2.50
N PRO A 143 -23.47 17.49 2.26
CA PRO A 143 -24.55 17.92 1.37
C PRO A 143 -24.36 17.45 -0.08
N ASP A 144 -25.47 17.18 -0.78
CA ASP A 144 -25.47 16.73 -2.18
C ASP A 144 -24.90 17.75 -3.18
N SER A 145 -24.66 19.00 -2.76
CA SER A 145 -24.01 20.03 -3.57
C SER A 145 -22.48 20.05 -3.44
N THR A 146 -21.91 19.27 -2.51
CA THR A 146 -20.47 19.27 -2.23
C THR A 146 -19.68 18.62 -3.35
N GLN A 147 -18.77 19.39 -3.96
CA GLN A 147 -17.95 18.95 -5.08
C GLN A 147 -16.58 18.41 -4.63
N THR A 148 -16.03 18.97 -3.56
CA THR A 148 -14.67 18.62 -3.09
C THR A 148 -14.59 18.42 -1.59
N ILE A 149 -13.82 17.42 -1.19
CA ILE A 149 -13.39 17.19 0.18
C ILE A 149 -11.88 17.38 0.22
N GLY A 150 -11.41 18.37 0.98
CA GLY A 150 -10.01 18.76 1.02
C GLY A 150 -9.09 17.74 1.69
N GLU A 151 -7.79 17.95 1.52
CA GLU A 151 -6.76 17.14 2.18
C GLU A 151 -6.95 17.12 3.69
N ASN A 152 -6.77 15.97 4.34
CA ASN A 152 -6.88 15.82 5.79
C ASN A 152 -8.23 16.29 6.41
N ALA A 153 -9.27 16.54 5.62
CA ALA A 153 -10.50 17.22 6.07
C ALA A 153 -11.11 16.61 7.34
N PHE A 154 -11.14 15.28 7.43
CA PHE A 154 -11.64 14.49 8.55
C PHE A 154 -10.57 13.52 9.10
N ALA A 155 -9.28 13.82 8.90
CA ALA A 155 -8.22 12.97 9.41
C ALA A 155 -8.26 12.92 10.95
N TYR A 156 -8.05 11.75 11.52
CA TYR A 156 -8.10 11.48 12.97
C TYR A 156 -9.45 11.81 13.63
N CYS A 157 -10.54 11.84 12.86
CA CYS A 157 -11.90 11.79 13.39
C CYS A 157 -12.24 10.39 13.90
N ILE A 158 -11.58 9.94 14.96
CA ILE A 158 -11.67 8.56 15.48
C ILE A 158 -13.08 8.15 15.93
N GLY A 159 -13.95 9.12 16.23
CA GLY A 159 -15.35 8.87 16.60
C GLY A 159 -16.27 8.67 15.39
N LEU A 160 -15.82 8.99 14.17
CA LEU A 160 -16.65 8.94 12.97
C LEU A 160 -16.90 7.47 12.62
N THR A 161 -18.17 7.05 12.64
CA THR A 161 -18.53 5.62 12.45
C THR A 161 -18.99 5.29 11.03
N SER A 162 -19.52 6.27 10.32
CA SER A 162 -19.93 6.12 8.93
C SER A 162 -19.79 7.44 8.18
N ILE A 163 -19.57 7.35 6.87
CA ILE A 163 -19.61 8.51 5.98
C ILE A 163 -20.24 8.13 4.64
N THR A 164 -21.08 9.02 4.12
CA THR A 164 -21.60 8.93 2.75
C THR A 164 -20.98 10.06 1.92
N ILE A 165 -20.33 9.69 0.83
CA ILE A 165 -19.74 10.60 -0.14
C ILE A 165 -20.76 10.78 -1.28
N PRO A 166 -21.41 11.96 -1.40
CA PRO A 166 -22.52 12.14 -2.32
C PRO A 166 -22.08 12.13 -3.81
N PRO A 167 -23.03 11.94 -4.75
CA PRO A 167 -22.73 11.78 -6.17
C PRO A 167 -21.99 12.94 -6.83
N SER A 168 -22.11 14.14 -6.27
CA SER A 168 -21.50 15.38 -6.76
C SER A 168 -20.01 15.52 -6.42
N VAL A 169 -19.50 14.74 -5.46
CA VAL A 169 -18.08 14.78 -5.11
C VAL A 169 -17.27 14.21 -6.26
N VAL A 170 -16.37 15.02 -6.80
CA VAL A 170 -15.44 14.64 -7.87
C VAL A 170 -14.05 14.28 -7.34
N SER A 171 -13.72 14.71 -6.12
CA SER A 171 -12.40 14.46 -5.54
C SER A 171 -12.46 14.33 -4.02
N ILE A 172 -11.88 13.24 -3.51
CA ILE A 172 -11.55 13.04 -2.11
C ILE A 172 -10.06 13.36 -1.96
N GLY A 173 -9.75 14.41 -1.22
CA GLY A 173 -8.38 14.87 -1.03
C GLY A 173 -7.48 13.86 -0.32
N ASN A 174 -6.17 14.08 -0.45
CA ASN A 174 -5.17 13.23 0.20
C ASN A 174 -5.40 13.19 1.71
N GLN A 175 -5.34 11.99 2.29
CA GLN A 175 -5.52 11.76 3.72
C GLN A 175 -6.86 12.27 4.29
N ALA A 176 -7.87 12.56 3.46
CA ALA A 176 -9.13 13.18 3.89
C ALA A 176 -9.79 12.51 5.09
N PHE A 177 -9.71 11.20 5.23
CA PHE A 177 -10.23 10.40 6.35
C PHE A 177 -9.14 9.52 7.00
N SER A 178 -7.86 9.87 6.82
CA SER A 178 -6.74 9.12 7.37
C SER A 178 -6.85 9.01 8.91
N GLY A 179 -6.69 7.80 9.45
CA GLY A 179 -6.77 7.56 10.89
C GLY A 179 -8.15 7.74 11.50
N ALA A 180 -9.22 7.86 10.70
CA ALA A 180 -10.60 7.78 11.18
C ALA A 180 -10.93 6.33 11.57
N SER A 181 -10.25 5.84 12.61
CA SER A 181 -10.19 4.42 12.98
C SER A 181 -11.51 3.84 13.46
N GLY A 182 -12.50 4.68 13.82
CA GLY A 182 -13.86 4.27 14.13
C GLY A 182 -14.77 4.04 12.92
N LEU A 183 -14.33 4.36 11.70
CA LEU A 183 -15.15 4.19 10.50
C LEU A 183 -15.43 2.70 10.27
N LEU A 184 -16.69 2.32 10.33
CA LEU A 184 -17.17 0.96 10.07
C LEU A 184 -17.59 0.79 8.60
N GLU A 185 -18.17 1.85 8.03
CA GLU A 185 -18.73 1.84 6.68
C GLU A 185 -18.42 3.15 5.94
N ILE A 186 -18.06 3.03 4.66
CA ILE A 186 -17.96 4.15 3.73
C ILE A 186 -18.87 3.85 2.54
N ARG A 187 -19.78 4.78 2.22
CA ARG A 187 -20.61 4.72 1.03
C ARG A 187 -20.14 5.76 0.03
N ILE A 188 -19.60 5.32 -1.11
CA ILE A 188 -19.22 6.20 -2.21
C ILE A 188 -20.29 6.04 -3.29
N THR A 189 -21.07 7.08 -3.59
CA THR A 189 -22.21 7.00 -4.53
C THR A 189 -21.97 7.73 -5.86
N THR A 190 -20.75 8.17 -6.10
CA THR A 190 -20.32 9.01 -7.22
C THR A 190 -19.60 8.19 -8.27
N SER A 191 -19.73 8.61 -9.52
CA SER A 191 -19.12 7.97 -10.69
C SER A 191 -17.92 8.73 -11.26
N ALA A 192 -17.31 9.65 -10.52
CA ALA A 192 -16.17 10.43 -11.02
C ALA A 192 -15.11 10.70 -9.94
N VAL A 193 -15.06 9.89 -8.88
CA VAL A 193 -14.16 10.16 -7.75
C VAL A 193 -12.72 9.79 -8.07
N PHE A 194 -11.84 10.77 -7.91
CA PHE A 194 -10.45 10.55 -7.57
C PHE A 194 -10.34 10.27 -6.05
N ILE A 195 -9.93 9.06 -5.70
CA ILE A 195 -9.65 8.69 -4.30
C ILE A 195 -8.20 9.08 -4.02
N GLY A 196 -7.99 10.19 -3.31
CA GLY A 196 -6.65 10.73 -3.04
C GLY A 196 -5.76 9.81 -2.21
N ASP A 197 -4.47 10.13 -2.22
CA ASP A 197 -3.43 9.36 -1.55
C ASP A 197 -3.68 9.30 -0.04
N GLY A 198 -3.68 8.11 0.55
CA GLY A 198 -3.89 7.89 1.97
C GLY A 198 -5.29 8.26 2.48
N SER A 199 -6.24 8.56 1.59
CA SER A 199 -7.56 9.13 1.93
C SER A 199 -8.32 8.36 2.99
N PHE A 200 -8.20 7.04 3.07
CA PHE A 200 -8.78 6.19 4.10
C PHE A 200 -7.74 5.33 4.82
N SER A 201 -6.46 5.71 4.78
CA SER A 201 -5.41 4.95 5.46
C SER A 201 -5.68 4.84 6.97
N ASN A 202 -5.33 3.71 7.58
CA ASN A 202 -5.50 3.42 9.00
C ASN A 202 -6.97 3.55 9.51
N CYS A 203 -7.97 3.38 8.63
CA CYS A 203 -9.36 3.17 9.04
C CYS A 203 -9.54 1.75 9.57
N ALA A 204 -8.97 1.48 10.75
CA ALA A 204 -8.79 0.12 11.28
C ALA A 204 -10.10 -0.67 11.49
N SER A 205 -11.24 0.00 11.69
CA SER A 205 -12.54 -0.68 11.87
C SER A 205 -13.34 -0.85 10.57
N LEU A 206 -12.83 -0.37 9.44
CA LEU A 206 -13.55 -0.41 8.17
C LEU A 206 -13.68 -1.86 7.71
N ALA A 207 -14.91 -2.38 7.66
CA ALA A 207 -15.14 -3.80 7.37
C ALA A 207 -15.12 -4.12 5.88
N SER A 208 -15.70 -3.24 5.05
CA SER A 208 -15.78 -3.45 3.61
C SER A 208 -15.80 -2.12 2.86
N VAL A 209 -15.34 -2.13 1.62
CA VAL A 209 -15.47 -0.98 0.71
C VAL A 209 -15.95 -1.44 -0.67
N THR A 210 -16.93 -0.73 -1.20
CA THR A 210 -17.33 -0.83 -2.61
C THR A 210 -16.92 0.46 -3.30
N ILE A 211 -16.00 0.34 -4.24
CA ILE A 211 -15.61 1.45 -5.12
C ILE A 211 -16.59 1.43 -6.30
N PRO A 212 -17.49 2.43 -6.41
CA PRO A 212 -18.56 2.43 -7.41
C PRO A 212 -18.01 2.62 -8.82
N LYS A 213 -18.83 2.22 -9.81
CA LYS A 213 -18.56 2.48 -11.21
C LYS A 213 -18.31 3.97 -11.44
N GLY A 214 -17.15 4.30 -12.00
CA GLY A 214 -16.80 5.67 -12.38
C GLY A 214 -15.65 6.29 -11.59
N ALA A 215 -15.21 5.68 -10.48
CA ALA A 215 -13.94 6.07 -9.86
C ALA A 215 -12.80 5.90 -10.89
N ALA A 216 -11.99 6.94 -11.10
CA ALA A 216 -10.95 6.91 -12.14
C ALA A 216 -9.70 6.17 -11.66
N SER A 217 -9.34 6.37 -10.39
CA SER A 217 -8.16 5.77 -9.79
C SER A 217 -8.26 5.71 -8.26
N ILE A 218 -7.52 4.77 -7.70
CA ILE A 218 -7.29 4.63 -6.26
C ILE A 218 -5.87 5.13 -5.98
N GLY A 219 -5.72 6.18 -5.17
CA GLY A 219 -4.43 6.78 -4.83
C GLY A 219 -3.50 5.87 -4.04
N ARG A 220 -2.25 6.30 -3.89
CA ARG A 220 -1.23 5.60 -3.09
C ARG A 220 -1.68 5.52 -1.64
N TYR A 221 -1.45 4.40 -0.97
CA TYR A 221 -1.85 4.19 0.42
C TYR A 221 -3.33 4.40 0.73
N ALA A 222 -4.23 4.51 -0.27
CA ALA A 222 -5.61 4.96 -0.07
C ALA A 222 -6.36 4.22 1.06
N PHE A 223 -6.14 2.92 1.20
CA PHE A 223 -6.69 2.04 2.24
C PHE A 223 -5.59 1.31 3.03
N ALA A 224 -4.35 1.81 3.02
CA ALA A 224 -3.24 1.17 3.73
C ALA A 224 -3.52 1.10 5.24
N GLY A 225 -3.29 -0.05 5.86
CA GLY A 225 -3.49 -0.25 7.30
C GLY A 225 -4.96 -0.35 7.74
N CYS A 226 -5.91 -0.49 6.80
CA CYS A 226 -7.31 -0.83 7.11
C CYS A 226 -7.41 -2.30 7.58
N SER A 227 -6.91 -2.56 8.78
CA SER A 227 -6.72 -3.92 9.31
C SER A 227 -8.01 -4.68 9.57
N GLY A 228 -9.17 -4.01 9.68
CA GLY A 228 -10.50 -4.62 9.74
C GLY A 228 -11.14 -4.93 8.39
N LEU A 229 -10.51 -4.52 7.27
CA LEU A 229 -11.09 -4.65 5.93
C LEU A 229 -11.05 -6.11 5.47
N THR A 230 -12.21 -6.74 5.32
CA THR A 230 -12.33 -8.15 4.93
C THR A 230 -12.65 -8.35 3.44
N SER A 231 -13.29 -7.36 2.82
CA SER A 231 -13.74 -7.42 1.43
C SER A 231 -13.61 -6.08 0.72
N VAL A 232 -13.07 -6.13 -0.50
CA VAL A 232 -12.97 -4.99 -1.41
C VAL A 232 -13.64 -5.33 -2.73
N VAL A 233 -14.56 -4.49 -3.18
CA VAL A 233 -15.18 -4.59 -4.50
C VAL A 233 -14.80 -3.36 -5.32
N ILE A 234 -13.99 -3.56 -6.35
CA ILE A 234 -13.60 -2.52 -7.32
C ILE A 234 -14.52 -2.66 -8.53
N SER A 235 -15.52 -1.79 -8.64
CA SER A 235 -16.51 -1.83 -9.73
C SER A 235 -16.19 -0.83 -10.84
N GLY A 236 -16.36 -1.26 -12.09
CA GLY A 236 -16.29 -0.37 -13.25
C GLY A 236 -14.92 0.29 -13.49
N SER A 237 -14.93 1.47 -14.10
CA SER A 237 -13.84 2.17 -14.80
C SER A 237 -12.58 2.60 -14.01
N VAL A 238 -12.27 1.94 -12.89
CA VAL A 238 -11.01 2.16 -12.18
C VAL A 238 -9.87 1.67 -13.06
N GLY A 239 -9.09 2.60 -13.62
CA GLY A 239 -7.95 2.26 -14.49
C GLY A 239 -6.70 1.88 -13.70
N SER A 240 -6.51 2.49 -12.52
CA SER A 240 -5.28 2.30 -11.74
C SER A 240 -5.52 2.19 -10.23
N ILE A 241 -4.76 1.28 -9.61
CA ILE A 241 -4.60 1.10 -8.18
C ILE A 241 -3.19 1.56 -7.81
N GLY A 242 -3.07 2.56 -6.94
CA GLY A 242 -1.79 3.15 -6.57
C GLY A 242 -0.92 2.27 -5.67
N ASP A 243 0.34 2.68 -5.53
CA ASP A 243 1.32 1.99 -4.68
C ASP A 243 0.82 1.90 -3.24
N ASN A 244 1.00 0.73 -2.61
CA ASN A 244 0.58 0.45 -1.23
C ASN A 244 -0.92 0.67 -0.97
N ALA A 245 -1.79 0.76 -1.99
CA ALA A 245 -3.19 1.15 -1.82
C ALA A 245 -3.95 0.32 -0.77
N PHE A 246 -3.67 -0.97 -0.65
CA PHE A 246 -4.27 -1.89 0.33
C PHE A 246 -3.18 -2.58 1.18
N ASN A 247 -2.01 -1.97 1.34
CA ASN A 247 -0.92 -2.52 2.15
C ASN A 247 -1.39 -2.74 3.60
N ARG A 248 -1.04 -3.87 4.21
CA ARG A 248 -1.39 -4.22 5.60
C ARG A 248 -2.91 -4.23 5.89
N CYS A 249 -3.73 -4.50 4.89
CA CYS A 249 -5.13 -4.91 5.11
C CYS A 249 -5.15 -6.37 5.60
N THR A 250 -4.71 -6.59 6.85
CA THR A 250 -4.38 -7.92 7.39
C THR A 250 -5.56 -8.88 7.51
N SER A 251 -6.80 -8.37 7.51
CA SER A 251 -8.03 -9.18 7.53
C SER A 251 -8.65 -9.39 6.14
N LEU A 252 -8.03 -8.87 5.07
CA LEU A 252 -8.58 -8.92 3.72
C LEU A 252 -8.57 -10.35 3.18
N THR A 253 -9.74 -10.94 3.03
CA THR A 253 -9.88 -12.34 2.56
C THR A 253 -10.15 -12.44 1.07
N GLY A 254 -10.69 -11.39 0.45
CA GLY A 254 -11.08 -11.41 -0.95
C GLY A 254 -11.19 -10.02 -1.57
N ILE A 255 -10.84 -9.96 -2.86
CA ILE A 255 -10.86 -8.74 -3.66
C ILE A 255 -11.53 -9.09 -4.99
N THR A 256 -12.50 -8.27 -5.40
CA THR A 256 -13.12 -8.35 -6.72
C THR A 256 -12.66 -7.17 -7.55
N PHE A 257 -12.07 -7.46 -8.71
CA PHE A 257 -11.65 -6.46 -9.68
C PHE A 257 -12.67 -6.31 -10.81
N SER A 258 -12.68 -5.15 -11.44
CA SER A 258 -13.29 -4.95 -12.75
C SER A 258 -12.28 -5.22 -13.86
N ASP A 259 -12.79 -5.47 -15.07
CA ASP A 259 -11.95 -5.68 -16.26
C ASP A 259 -11.21 -4.41 -16.71
N SER A 260 -11.57 -3.24 -16.16
CA SER A 260 -10.96 -1.95 -16.53
C SER A 260 -9.66 -1.63 -15.81
N VAL A 261 -9.24 -2.45 -14.83
CA VAL A 261 -7.99 -2.21 -14.11
C VAL A 261 -6.80 -2.59 -15.00
N GLU A 262 -6.04 -1.57 -15.40
CA GLU A 262 -4.86 -1.70 -16.28
C GLU A 262 -3.55 -1.63 -15.49
N PHE A 263 -3.56 -1.03 -14.29
CA PHE A 263 -2.37 -0.82 -13.47
C PHE A 263 -2.60 -1.14 -11.99
N ILE A 264 -1.69 -1.93 -11.41
CA ILE A 264 -1.60 -2.20 -9.98
C ILE A 264 -0.20 -1.77 -9.51
N GLY A 265 -0.15 -0.80 -8.60
CA GLY A 265 1.08 -0.21 -8.08
C GLY A 265 1.90 -1.14 -7.19
N GLU A 266 3.12 -0.70 -6.88
CA GLU A 266 4.05 -1.45 -6.06
C GLU A 266 3.47 -1.69 -4.66
N SER A 267 3.67 -2.88 -4.11
CA SER A 267 3.19 -3.25 -2.77
C SER A 267 1.68 -3.08 -2.54
N ALA A 268 0.86 -2.96 -3.61
CA ALA A 268 -0.56 -2.61 -3.51
C ALA A 268 -1.34 -3.53 -2.56
N PHE A 269 -1.00 -4.82 -2.50
CA PHE A 269 -1.61 -5.80 -1.60
C PHE A 269 -0.60 -6.44 -0.63
N SER A 270 0.56 -5.80 -0.42
CA SER A 270 1.59 -6.33 0.49
C SER A 270 1.06 -6.46 1.92
N ALA A 271 1.44 -7.53 2.61
CA ALA A 271 1.02 -7.92 3.96
C ALA A 271 -0.50 -8.08 4.15
N CYS A 272 -1.24 -8.45 3.10
CA CYS A 272 -2.63 -8.93 3.22
C CYS A 272 -2.64 -10.38 3.73
N THR A 273 -2.30 -10.59 5.01
CA THR A 273 -2.01 -11.92 5.57
C THR A 273 -3.20 -12.88 5.60
N ALA A 274 -4.44 -12.39 5.54
CA ALA A 274 -5.65 -13.21 5.47
C ALA A 274 -6.10 -13.53 4.02
N LEU A 275 -5.45 -12.95 3.01
CA LEU A 275 -5.81 -13.17 1.61
C LEU A 275 -5.44 -14.58 1.22
N THR A 276 -6.43 -15.40 0.86
CA THR A 276 -6.23 -16.82 0.56
C THR A 276 -6.11 -17.09 -0.93
N ASN A 277 -6.83 -16.34 -1.75
CA ASN A 277 -6.85 -16.49 -3.20
C ASN A 277 -7.05 -15.12 -3.84
N ILE A 278 -6.47 -14.91 -5.02
CA ILE A 278 -6.68 -13.69 -5.80
C ILE A 278 -6.68 -14.00 -7.29
N SER A 279 -7.69 -13.49 -8.00
CA SER A 279 -7.71 -13.44 -9.46
C SER A 279 -7.39 -12.02 -9.89
N LEU A 280 -6.24 -11.82 -10.51
CA LEU A 280 -5.81 -10.51 -10.97
C LEU A 280 -6.62 -10.08 -12.22
N PRO A 281 -6.85 -8.77 -12.41
CA PRO A 281 -7.68 -8.27 -13.51
C PRO A 281 -7.02 -8.49 -14.87
N PRO A 282 -7.78 -8.83 -15.93
CA PRO A 282 -7.23 -9.23 -17.23
C PRO A 282 -6.46 -8.13 -17.98
N GLY A 283 -6.70 -6.85 -17.64
CA GLY A 283 -6.10 -5.70 -18.33
C GLY A 283 -4.66 -5.36 -17.92
N ILE A 284 -4.10 -6.00 -16.88
CA ILE A 284 -2.74 -5.66 -16.41
C ILE A 284 -1.66 -6.23 -17.33
N SER A 285 -0.61 -5.44 -17.55
CA SER A 285 0.53 -5.82 -18.39
C SER A 285 1.75 -6.34 -17.62
N SER A 286 1.78 -6.16 -16.29
CA SER A 286 2.88 -6.62 -15.43
C SER A 286 2.42 -6.80 -13.98
N LEU A 287 3.10 -7.66 -13.23
CA LEU A 287 3.02 -7.67 -11.77
C LEU A 287 4.14 -6.79 -11.21
N GLY A 288 3.76 -5.70 -10.56
CA GLY A 288 4.71 -4.76 -9.95
C GLY A 288 5.50 -5.35 -8.78
N ARG A 289 6.57 -4.64 -8.39
CA ARG A 289 7.41 -4.99 -7.24
C ARG A 289 6.57 -5.14 -5.97
N ASN A 290 6.87 -6.17 -5.16
CA ASN A 290 6.23 -6.45 -3.87
C ASN A 290 4.69 -6.61 -3.92
N VAL A 291 4.05 -6.75 -5.08
CA VAL A 291 2.58 -6.57 -5.21
C VAL A 291 1.76 -7.41 -4.22
N LEU A 292 2.18 -8.65 -3.96
CA LEU A 292 1.58 -9.59 -3.02
C LEU A 292 2.58 -10.04 -1.93
N GLN A 293 3.67 -9.30 -1.70
CA GLN A 293 4.67 -9.61 -0.68
C GLN A 293 4.03 -9.83 0.70
N GLY A 294 4.43 -10.86 1.43
CA GLY A 294 3.98 -11.11 2.80
C GLY A 294 2.52 -11.53 2.91
N CYS A 295 1.86 -11.90 1.81
CA CYS A 295 0.53 -12.54 1.85
C CYS A 295 0.66 -13.98 2.33
N THR A 296 0.99 -14.15 3.62
CA THR A 296 1.28 -15.46 4.24
C THR A 296 0.09 -16.43 4.25
N GLY A 297 -1.13 -15.94 4.04
CA GLY A 297 -2.34 -16.72 3.87
C GLY A 297 -2.60 -17.22 2.44
N LEU A 298 -1.87 -16.71 1.45
CA LEU A 298 -2.15 -16.92 0.03
C LEU A 298 -1.84 -18.35 -0.37
N VAL A 299 -2.84 -19.06 -0.87
CA VAL A 299 -2.76 -20.45 -1.34
C VAL A 299 -2.69 -20.51 -2.85
N SER A 300 -3.46 -19.66 -3.55
CA SER A 300 -3.51 -19.65 -5.01
C SER A 300 -3.56 -18.25 -5.63
N VAL A 301 -3.00 -18.12 -6.83
CA VAL A 301 -3.02 -16.89 -7.62
C VAL A 301 -3.28 -17.21 -9.09
N SER A 302 -4.25 -16.50 -9.69
CA SER A 302 -4.47 -16.52 -11.13
C SER A 302 -3.84 -15.29 -11.77
N ILE A 303 -2.74 -15.49 -12.51
CA ILE A 303 -2.05 -14.45 -13.29
C ILE A 303 -2.65 -14.42 -14.71
N PRO A 304 -3.10 -13.27 -15.22
CA PRO A 304 -3.75 -13.17 -16.53
C PRO A 304 -2.75 -13.21 -17.69
N ASP A 305 -3.21 -13.71 -18.85
CA ASP A 305 -2.40 -13.90 -20.07
C ASP A 305 -1.76 -12.63 -20.62
N GLY A 306 -2.18 -11.43 -20.22
CA GLY A 306 -1.58 -10.16 -20.65
C GLY A 306 -0.27 -9.78 -19.95
N VAL A 307 0.13 -10.51 -18.89
CA VAL A 307 1.27 -10.16 -18.05
C VAL A 307 2.61 -10.50 -18.72
N ALA A 308 3.44 -9.50 -18.98
CA ALA A 308 4.74 -9.65 -19.60
C ALA A 308 5.89 -9.98 -18.62
N SER A 309 5.74 -9.65 -17.34
CA SER A 309 6.79 -9.86 -16.33
C SER A 309 6.23 -10.01 -14.90
N ILE A 310 6.95 -10.79 -14.08
CA ILE A 310 6.79 -10.87 -12.64
C ILE A 310 7.89 -10.03 -12.00
N GLY A 311 7.53 -8.94 -11.32
CA GLY A 311 8.48 -8.01 -10.70
C GLY A 311 9.21 -8.58 -9.49
N ASP A 312 10.22 -7.83 -9.03
CA ASP A 312 10.99 -8.16 -7.83
C ASP A 312 10.07 -8.35 -6.60
N ASP A 313 10.36 -9.37 -5.79
CA ASP A 313 9.68 -9.64 -4.52
C ASP A 313 8.14 -9.81 -4.63
N ALA A 314 7.60 -10.04 -5.84
CA ALA A 314 6.16 -10.04 -6.09
C ALA A 314 5.36 -10.97 -5.17
N PHE A 315 5.91 -12.13 -4.83
CA PHE A 315 5.35 -13.14 -3.93
C PHE A 315 6.29 -13.49 -2.76
N THR A 316 7.27 -12.63 -2.43
CA THR A 316 8.13 -12.82 -1.26
C THR A 316 7.29 -13.13 -0.02
N ASP A 317 7.68 -14.13 0.78
CA ASP A 317 7.00 -14.55 2.02
C ASP A 317 5.55 -15.05 1.85
N CYS A 318 5.11 -15.41 0.64
CA CYS A 318 3.85 -16.12 0.40
C CYS A 318 3.96 -17.60 0.79
N SER A 319 4.23 -17.86 2.07
CA SER A 319 4.59 -19.19 2.61
C SER A 319 3.57 -20.31 2.39
N LYS A 320 2.30 -20.00 2.09
CA LYS A 320 1.26 -20.99 1.78
C LYS A 320 0.97 -21.18 0.29
N LEU A 321 1.65 -20.42 -0.58
CA LEU A 321 1.38 -20.42 -2.02
C LEU A 321 1.73 -21.78 -2.59
N ALA A 322 0.73 -22.53 -3.03
CA ALA A 322 0.88 -23.87 -3.58
C ALA A 322 0.48 -23.93 -5.07
N ASP A 323 -0.57 -23.18 -5.44
CA ASP A 323 -1.17 -23.22 -6.76
C ASP A 323 -0.95 -21.90 -7.51
N ILE A 324 0.02 -21.90 -8.44
CA ILE A 324 0.31 -20.76 -9.31
C ILE A 324 0.56 -21.24 -10.74
N THR A 325 -0.07 -20.55 -11.70
CA THR A 325 0.21 -20.73 -13.13
C THR A 325 0.82 -19.44 -13.67
N ILE A 326 2.03 -19.53 -14.23
CA ILE A 326 2.67 -18.41 -14.93
C ILE A 326 2.27 -18.48 -16.41
N PRO A 327 1.61 -17.44 -16.97
CA PRO A 327 1.14 -17.47 -18.34
C PRO A 327 2.29 -17.37 -19.35
N GLY A 328 2.05 -17.90 -20.55
CA GLY A 328 3.05 -17.97 -21.64
C GLY A 328 3.50 -16.62 -22.22
N SER A 329 2.95 -15.51 -21.73
CA SER A 329 3.37 -14.14 -22.04
C SER A 329 4.50 -13.62 -21.15
N VAL A 330 4.76 -14.26 -20.01
CA VAL A 330 5.80 -13.82 -19.06
C VAL A 330 7.18 -14.09 -19.64
N THR A 331 8.00 -13.06 -19.75
CA THR A 331 9.36 -13.13 -20.31
C THR A 331 10.46 -13.09 -19.25
N SER A 332 10.16 -12.63 -18.04
CA SER A 332 11.12 -12.51 -16.94
C SER A 332 10.48 -12.72 -15.57
N ILE A 333 11.28 -13.33 -14.67
CA ILE A 333 10.98 -13.49 -13.24
C ILE A 333 12.02 -12.68 -12.46
N GLY A 334 11.56 -11.67 -11.73
CA GLY A 334 12.39 -10.73 -10.98
C GLY A 334 13.13 -11.34 -9.79
N ASN A 335 13.97 -10.52 -9.15
CA ASN A 335 14.73 -10.95 -7.98
C ASN A 335 13.79 -11.25 -6.82
N ARG A 336 14.05 -12.32 -6.05
CA ARG A 336 13.24 -12.76 -4.90
C ARG A 336 11.75 -12.96 -5.20
N ALA A 337 11.35 -13.10 -6.47
CA ALA A 337 9.93 -13.14 -6.84
C ALA A 337 9.11 -14.17 -6.05
N PHE A 338 9.69 -15.31 -5.69
CA PHE A 338 9.11 -16.37 -4.86
C PHE A 338 9.94 -16.67 -3.60
N TRP A 339 10.73 -15.71 -3.11
CA TRP A 339 11.54 -15.93 -1.91
C TRP A 339 10.66 -16.35 -0.72
N ASN A 340 11.06 -17.41 -0.02
CA ASN A 340 10.34 -17.97 1.12
C ASN A 340 8.91 -18.49 0.82
N CYS A 341 8.60 -18.86 -0.42
CA CYS A 341 7.37 -19.57 -0.79
C CYS A 341 7.44 -21.07 -0.42
N THR A 342 7.50 -21.36 0.88
CA THR A 342 7.72 -22.73 1.40
C THR A 342 6.61 -23.73 1.06
N GLY A 343 5.39 -23.27 0.79
CA GLY A 343 4.26 -24.09 0.34
C GLY A 343 4.29 -24.48 -1.14
N LEU A 344 5.19 -23.90 -1.95
CA LEU A 344 5.26 -24.15 -3.38
C LEU A 344 5.87 -25.54 -3.63
N THR A 345 5.07 -26.51 -4.07
CA THR A 345 5.53 -27.90 -4.27
C THR A 345 6.00 -28.19 -5.69
N GLY A 346 5.54 -27.41 -6.66
CA GLY A 346 5.90 -27.47 -8.07
C GLY A 346 5.52 -26.16 -8.76
N ILE A 347 6.26 -25.81 -9.82
CA ILE A 347 5.96 -24.64 -10.64
C ILE A 347 6.38 -24.91 -12.09
N THR A 348 5.53 -24.53 -13.03
CA THR A 348 5.84 -24.59 -14.46
C THR A 348 6.28 -23.22 -14.93
N ILE A 349 7.51 -23.13 -15.42
CA ILE A 349 8.07 -21.91 -16.00
C ILE A 349 7.81 -21.95 -17.52
N PRO A 350 7.08 -20.97 -18.11
CA PRO A 350 6.72 -21.02 -19.51
C PRO A 350 7.92 -20.76 -20.43
N SER A 351 7.88 -21.31 -21.65
CA SER A 351 8.97 -21.22 -22.62
C SER A 351 9.37 -19.80 -23.04
N SER A 352 8.52 -18.82 -22.77
CA SER A 352 8.78 -17.40 -23.00
C SER A 352 9.80 -16.79 -22.03
N VAL A 353 10.06 -17.44 -20.88
CA VAL A 353 10.98 -16.91 -19.86
C VAL A 353 12.43 -17.05 -20.31
N ILE A 354 13.16 -15.93 -20.27
CA ILE A 354 14.56 -15.84 -20.72
C ILE A 354 15.53 -15.85 -19.53
N SER A 355 15.11 -15.34 -18.37
CA SER A 355 15.96 -15.20 -17.19
C SER A 355 15.20 -15.41 -15.88
N ILE A 356 15.93 -15.97 -14.90
CA ILE A 356 15.50 -16.16 -13.52
C ILE A 356 16.38 -15.27 -12.63
N GLY A 357 15.75 -14.30 -11.95
CA GLY A 357 16.44 -13.34 -11.10
C GLY A 357 17.18 -13.97 -9.90
N ASN A 358 18.01 -13.16 -9.25
CA ASN A 358 18.72 -13.54 -8.04
C ASN A 358 17.72 -13.86 -6.93
N GLU A 359 18.03 -14.87 -6.12
CA GLU A 359 17.20 -15.34 -5.01
C GLU A 359 15.75 -15.72 -5.40
N ALA A 360 15.41 -15.87 -6.69
CA ALA A 360 14.02 -15.95 -7.17
C ALA A 360 13.18 -17.03 -6.47
N PHE A 361 13.76 -18.19 -6.16
CA PHE A 361 13.13 -19.29 -5.43
C PHE A 361 13.90 -19.65 -4.14
N TRP A 362 14.67 -18.72 -3.56
CA TRP A 362 15.38 -19.01 -2.31
C TRP A 362 14.37 -19.37 -1.21
N ASN A 363 14.61 -20.50 -0.54
CA ASN A 363 13.82 -21.03 0.56
C ASN A 363 12.41 -21.46 0.14
N CYS A 364 12.22 -21.85 -1.13
CA CYS A 364 11.07 -22.65 -1.57
C CYS A 364 11.22 -24.10 -1.08
N ALA A 365 11.24 -24.30 0.25
CA ALA A 365 11.59 -25.57 0.87
C ALA A 365 10.66 -26.75 0.48
N GLY A 366 9.42 -26.47 0.07
CA GLY A 366 8.48 -27.47 -0.43
C GLY A 366 8.68 -27.89 -1.88
N LEU A 367 9.51 -27.17 -2.66
CA LEU A 367 9.64 -27.38 -4.10
C LEU A 367 10.30 -28.73 -4.37
N THR A 368 9.56 -29.67 -4.96
CA THR A 368 10.05 -31.04 -5.20
C THR A 368 10.71 -31.21 -6.56
N GLY A 369 10.29 -30.42 -7.55
CA GLY A 369 10.80 -30.44 -8.92
C GLY A 369 10.47 -29.15 -9.66
N ILE A 370 11.33 -28.78 -10.60
CA ILE A 370 11.13 -27.65 -11.51
C ILE A 370 11.72 -27.99 -12.87
N ILE A 371 11.02 -27.62 -13.94
CA ILE A 371 11.48 -27.73 -15.32
C ILE A 371 11.79 -26.32 -15.79
N LEU A 372 13.07 -26.06 -16.10
CA LEU A 372 13.48 -24.81 -16.70
C LEU A 372 13.32 -24.89 -18.22
N PRO A 373 12.74 -23.87 -18.88
CA PRO A 373 12.49 -23.91 -20.31
C PRO A 373 13.76 -23.67 -21.13
N GLU A 374 13.79 -24.22 -22.34
CA GLU A 374 14.93 -24.18 -23.28
C GLU A 374 15.44 -22.78 -23.65
N ASN A 375 14.71 -21.71 -23.32
CA ASN A 375 15.15 -20.33 -23.60
C ASN A 375 15.84 -19.65 -22.40
N VAL A 376 15.92 -20.31 -21.24
CA VAL A 376 16.62 -19.76 -20.07
C VAL A 376 18.13 -19.77 -20.30
N THR A 377 18.74 -18.60 -20.31
CA THR A 377 20.18 -18.46 -20.59
C THR A 377 21.04 -18.36 -19.33
N SER A 378 20.43 -18.01 -18.19
CA SER A 378 21.13 -17.83 -16.92
C SER A 378 20.24 -18.14 -15.70
N ILE A 379 20.89 -18.66 -14.65
CA ILE A 379 20.30 -18.88 -13.32
C ILE A 379 21.00 -17.93 -12.33
N GLY A 380 20.24 -17.04 -11.70
CA GLY A 380 20.76 -16.02 -10.78
C GLY A 380 21.47 -16.55 -9.52
N GLU A 381 22.18 -15.66 -8.85
CA GLU A 381 22.81 -15.93 -7.55
C GLU A 381 21.73 -16.38 -6.54
N ARG A 382 21.99 -17.45 -5.77
CA ARG A 382 21.06 -18.02 -4.78
C ARG A 382 19.67 -18.40 -5.33
N ALA A 383 19.49 -18.54 -6.64
CA ALA A 383 18.16 -18.72 -7.24
C ALA A 383 17.33 -19.86 -6.61
N PHE A 384 17.94 -20.99 -6.24
CA PHE A 384 17.31 -22.14 -5.59
C PHE A 384 17.97 -22.49 -4.24
N LEU A 385 18.64 -21.52 -3.60
CA LEU A 385 19.24 -21.73 -2.28
C LEU A 385 18.17 -22.25 -1.29
N GLN A 386 18.50 -23.27 -0.51
CA GLN A 386 17.59 -23.87 0.49
C GLN A 386 16.27 -24.43 -0.06
N CYS A 387 16.20 -24.79 -1.35
CA CYS A 387 15.14 -25.66 -1.89
C CYS A 387 15.35 -27.10 -1.41
N SER A 388 15.20 -27.35 -0.11
CA SER A 388 15.65 -28.59 0.54
C SER A 388 14.92 -29.86 0.07
N SER A 389 13.70 -29.75 -0.46
CA SER A 389 12.94 -30.87 -1.04
C SER A 389 13.18 -31.09 -2.53
N LEU A 390 13.97 -30.24 -3.20
CA LEU A 390 14.21 -30.33 -4.64
C LEU A 390 15.03 -31.58 -4.94
N ASN A 391 14.39 -32.60 -5.51
CA ASN A 391 15.04 -33.90 -5.75
C ASN A 391 15.64 -34.03 -7.15
N ALA A 392 15.08 -33.30 -8.12
CA ALA A 392 15.52 -33.28 -9.50
C ALA A 392 15.28 -31.89 -10.11
N ILE A 393 16.24 -31.47 -10.94
CA ILE A 393 16.12 -30.33 -11.82
C ILE A 393 16.74 -30.68 -13.17
N ILE A 394 16.09 -30.25 -14.24
CA ILE A 394 16.64 -30.30 -15.59
C ILE A 394 17.08 -28.87 -15.93
N ILE A 395 18.39 -28.69 -16.12
CA ILE A 395 18.97 -27.44 -16.60
C ILE A 395 19.10 -27.57 -18.14
N PRO A 396 18.48 -26.69 -18.94
CA PRO A 396 18.50 -26.78 -20.39
C PRO A 396 19.87 -26.39 -20.97
N ASP A 397 20.15 -26.87 -22.18
CA ASP A 397 21.44 -26.70 -22.86
C ASP A 397 21.78 -25.23 -23.17
N SER A 398 20.78 -24.36 -23.18
CA SER A 398 20.91 -22.92 -23.37
C SER A 398 21.49 -22.18 -22.16
N VAL A 399 21.53 -22.78 -20.98
CA VAL A 399 22.11 -22.15 -19.78
C VAL A 399 23.62 -22.09 -19.92
N THR A 400 24.16 -20.87 -19.85
CA THR A 400 25.60 -20.60 -19.93
C THR A 400 26.21 -20.18 -18.59
N SER A 401 25.37 -19.83 -17.62
CA SER A 401 25.80 -19.33 -16.31
C SER A 401 24.88 -19.80 -15.19
N ILE A 402 25.49 -20.34 -14.13
CA ILE A 402 24.86 -20.73 -12.87
C ILE A 402 25.51 -19.87 -11.78
N GLY A 403 24.72 -19.01 -11.14
CA GLY A 403 25.21 -18.08 -10.13
C GLY A 403 25.76 -18.74 -8.87
N ALA A 404 26.53 -17.98 -8.09
CA ALA A 404 27.03 -18.42 -6.80
C ALA A 404 25.87 -18.86 -5.89
N TRP A 405 26.07 -19.93 -5.11
CA TRP A 405 25.07 -20.50 -4.20
C TRP A 405 23.74 -20.93 -4.86
N ALA A 406 23.66 -21.03 -6.19
CA ALA A 406 22.39 -21.23 -6.91
C ALA A 406 21.58 -22.44 -6.41
N PHE A 407 22.23 -23.56 -6.09
CA PHE A 407 21.61 -24.79 -5.59
C PHE A 407 22.13 -25.17 -4.20
N ALA A 408 22.72 -24.24 -3.46
CA ALA A 408 23.24 -24.55 -2.13
C ALA A 408 22.10 -24.99 -1.20
N SER A 409 22.37 -25.97 -0.34
CA SER A 409 21.43 -26.58 0.61
C SER A 409 20.18 -27.19 -0.05
N CYS A 410 20.25 -27.60 -1.32
CA CYS A 410 19.27 -28.49 -1.94
C CYS A 410 19.49 -29.92 -1.44
N ASN A 411 19.15 -30.19 -0.17
CA ASN A 411 19.55 -31.42 0.52
C ASN A 411 19.04 -32.71 -0.14
N SER A 412 17.92 -32.66 -0.86
CA SER A 412 17.31 -33.80 -1.55
C SER A 412 17.79 -34.00 -2.99
N LEU A 413 18.58 -33.08 -3.55
CA LEU A 413 18.99 -33.12 -4.95
C LEU A 413 19.90 -34.32 -5.18
N ALA A 414 19.41 -35.33 -5.90
CA ALA A 414 20.11 -36.62 -6.01
C ALA A 414 21.08 -36.69 -7.20
N ARG A 415 20.74 -36.00 -8.29
CA ARG A 415 21.51 -35.98 -9.54
C ARG A 415 21.37 -34.62 -10.21
N ILE A 416 22.43 -34.21 -10.90
CA ILE A 416 22.38 -33.05 -11.77
C ILE A 416 23.27 -33.26 -12.99
N THR A 417 22.77 -32.84 -14.14
CA THR A 417 23.54 -32.72 -15.38
C THR A 417 23.74 -31.24 -15.65
N LEU A 418 25.00 -30.81 -15.75
CA LEU A 418 25.31 -29.44 -16.15
C LEU A 418 25.38 -29.38 -17.68
N PRO A 419 24.82 -28.34 -18.31
CA PRO A 419 24.79 -28.22 -19.76
C PRO A 419 26.17 -27.83 -20.33
N ASP A 420 26.43 -28.23 -21.58
CA ASP A 420 27.70 -28.01 -22.27
C ASP A 420 28.09 -26.54 -22.41
N GLY A 421 27.15 -25.60 -22.27
CA GLY A 421 27.40 -24.16 -22.28
C GLY A 421 28.07 -23.60 -21.01
N VAL A 422 28.08 -24.34 -19.90
CA VAL A 422 28.59 -23.87 -18.61
C VAL A 422 30.12 -23.90 -18.58
N THR A 423 30.74 -22.74 -18.36
CA THR A 423 32.21 -22.59 -18.38
C THR A 423 32.85 -22.57 -16.99
N SER A 424 32.07 -22.37 -15.93
CA SER A 424 32.52 -22.44 -14.54
C SER A 424 31.42 -22.95 -13.60
N ILE A 425 31.83 -23.60 -12.51
CA ILE A 425 30.94 -23.95 -11.39
C ILE A 425 31.20 -22.93 -10.29
N ALA A 426 30.27 -21.98 -10.11
CA ALA A 426 30.46 -20.82 -9.24
C ALA A 426 30.58 -21.16 -7.74
N GLN A 427 31.04 -20.18 -6.96
CA GLN A 427 31.25 -20.29 -5.52
C GLN A 427 30.03 -20.92 -4.83
N ALA A 428 30.28 -22.02 -4.11
CA ALA A 428 29.27 -22.76 -3.35
C ALA A 428 28.01 -23.19 -4.14
N ALA A 429 28.06 -23.27 -5.48
CA ALA A 429 26.88 -23.52 -6.31
C ALA A 429 26.05 -24.75 -5.88
N PHE A 430 26.69 -25.82 -5.40
CA PHE A 430 26.07 -27.05 -4.91
C PHE A 430 26.42 -27.37 -3.45
N SER A 431 26.88 -26.38 -2.69
CA SER A 431 27.29 -26.59 -1.28
C SER A 431 26.11 -27.12 -0.44
N GLY A 432 26.30 -28.22 0.28
CA GLY A 432 25.29 -28.82 1.14
C GLY A 432 24.24 -29.68 0.42
N CYS A 433 24.43 -29.99 -0.87
CA CYS A 433 23.61 -30.98 -1.58
C CYS A 433 23.90 -32.40 -1.09
N SER A 434 23.46 -32.71 0.12
CA SER A 434 23.83 -33.94 0.85
C SER A 434 23.37 -35.24 0.19
N SER A 435 22.33 -35.22 -0.65
CA SER A 435 21.86 -36.41 -1.38
C SER A 435 22.48 -36.56 -2.77
N LEU A 436 23.32 -35.61 -3.21
CA LEU A 436 23.87 -35.59 -4.56
C LEU A 436 24.87 -36.72 -4.74
N VAL A 437 24.50 -37.76 -5.50
CA VAL A 437 25.32 -38.98 -5.64
C VAL A 437 26.41 -38.81 -6.70
N SER A 438 26.08 -38.11 -7.78
CA SER A 438 26.96 -37.91 -8.93
C SER A 438 26.65 -36.60 -9.63
N VAL A 439 27.68 -36.01 -10.24
CA VAL A 439 27.61 -34.80 -11.05
C VAL A 439 28.30 -35.06 -12.37
N SER A 440 27.60 -34.79 -13.48
CA SER A 440 28.23 -34.79 -14.80
C SER A 440 28.77 -33.39 -15.09
N ILE A 441 30.09 -33.24 -15.06
CA ILE A 441 30.79 -31.99 -15.39
C ILE A 441 31.12 -31.99 -16.89
N PRO A 442 30.61 -31.03 -17.69
CA PRO A 442 30.89 -30.97 -19.12
C PRO A 442 32.32 -30.50 -19.39
N GLY A 443 32.86 -30.89 -20.55
CA GLY A 443 34.24 -30.59 -20.94
C GLY A 443 34.55 -29.10 -21.14
N SER A 444 33.52 -28.26 -21.22
CA SER A 444 33.62 -26.80 -21.31
C SER A 444 33.94 -26.10 -19.98
N VAL A 445 33.78 -26.80 -18.85
CA VAL A 445 34.09 -26.23 -17.53
C VAL A 445 35.60 -26.05 -17.38
N SER A 446 36.01 -24.79 -17.19
CA SER A 446 37.39 -24.39 -16.98
C SER A 446 37.77 -24.22 -15.51
N THR A 447 36.79 -23.89 -14.65
CA THR A 447 37.02 -23.57 -13.24
C THR A 447 35.91 -24.16 -12.37
N ILE A 448 36.30 -24.82 -11.29
CA ILE A 448 35.42 -25.19 -10.17
C ILE A 448 35.78 -24.27 -9.02
N GLU A 449 34.90 -23.34 -8.63
CA GLU A 449 35.22 -22.30 -7.65
C GLU A 449 35.21 -22.79 -6.19
N GLU A 450 35.54 -21.88 -5.28
CA GLU A 450 35.60 -22.11 -3.85
C GLU A 450 34.28 -22.71 -3.32
N ASN A 451 34.39 -23.76 -2.51
CA ASN A 451 33.26 -24.44 -1.87
C ASN A 451 32.19 -25.04 -2.82
N ALA A 452 32.44 -25.16 -4.13
CA ALA A 452 31.45 -25.55 -5.13
C ALA A 452 30.57 -26.76 -4.75
N PHE A 453 31.14 -27.79 -4.13
CA PHE A 453 30.48 -29.01 -3.66
C PHE A 453 30.75 -29.30 -2.17
N THR A 454 31.07 -28.29 -1.35
CA THR A 454 31.32 -28.52 0.08
C THR A 454 30.11 -29.18 0.74
N TRP A 455 30.34 -30.14 1.65
CA TRP A 455 29.28 -30.86 2.38
C TRP A 455 28.32 -31.67 1.49
N CYS A 456 28.69 -32.00 0.25
CA CYS A 456 28.00 -33.00 -0.57
C CYS A 456 28.31 -34.42 -0.05
N THR A 457 27.76 -34.77 1.10
CA THR A 457 28.08 -36.02 1.81
C THR A 457 27.69 -37.30 1.06
N GLY A 458 26.70 -37.23 0.17
CA GLY A 458 26.25 -38.33 -0.69
C GLY A 458 27.08 -38.54 -1.96
N LEU A 459 27.97 -37.59 -2.31
CA LEU A 459 28.74 -37.64 -3.55
C LEU A 459 29.73 -38.81 -3.49
N SER A 460 29.46 -39.88 -4.23
CA SER A 460 30.23 -41.12 -4.13
C SER A 460 31.42 -41.17 -5.08
N GLY A 461 31.33 -40.46 -6.20
CA GLY A 461 32.38 -40.40 -7.20
C GLY A 461 32.27 -39.16 -8.08
N ILE A 462 33.40 -38.66 -8.57
CA ILE A 462 33.44 -37.55 -9.50
C ILE A 462 34.51 -37.71 -10.58
N SER A 463 34.18 -37.26 -11.80
CA SER A 463 35.10 -37.18 -12.92
C SER A 463 35.35 -35.71 -13.27
N ILE A 464 36.60 -35.29 -13.24
CA ILE A 464 37.05 -33.95 -13.60
C ILE A 464 37.58 -33.99 -15.04
N PRO A 465 36.93 -33.31 -16.00
CA PRO A 465 37.31 -33.36 -17.41
C PRO A 465 38.56 -32.53 -17.72
N GLU A 466 39.19 -32.79 -18.87
CA GLU A 466 40.43 -32.13 -19.34
C GLU A 466 40.36 -30.60 -19.39
N GLY A 467 39.16 -30.03 -19.57
CA GLY A 467 38.95 -28.59 -19.64
C GLY A 467 39.19 -27.86 -18.31
N VAL A 468 39.13 -28.55 -17.17
CA VAL A 468 39.27 -27.93 -15.85
C VAL A 468 40.73 -27.56 -15.60
N THR A 469 41.01 -26.28 -15.37
CA THR A 469 42.37 -25.75 -15.12
C THR A 469 42.54 -25.17 -13.72
N SER A 470 41.46 -25.04 -12.96
CA SER A 470 41.46 -24.46 -11.62
C SER A 470 40.37 -25.10 -10.75
N ILE A 471 40.77 -25.58 -9.56
CA ILE A 471 39.87 -26.06 -8.51
C ILE A 471 40.11 -25.20 -7.27
N GLY A 472 39.07 -24.46 -6.87
CA GLY A 472 39.09 -23.54 -5.75
C GLY A 472 39.22 -24.22 -4.40
N ALA A 473 39.59 -23.43 -3.39
CA ALA A 473 39.74 -23.94 -2.03
C ALA A 473 38.45 -24.60 -1.54
N TRP A 474 38.59 -25.72 -0.85
CA TRP A 474 37.48 -26.45 -0.21
C TRP A 474 36.36 -26.92 -1.16
N ALA A 475 36.58 -26.92 -2.48
CA ALA A 475 35.58 -27.28 -3.49
C ALA A 475 34.86 -28.61 -3.19
N PHE A 476 35.56 -29.60 -2.65
CA PHE A 476 35.01 -30.91 -2.25
C PHE A 476 35.15 -31.19 -0.74
N SER A 477 35.33 -30.15 0.07
CA SER A 477 35.50 -30.30 1.53
C SER A 477 34.24 -30.86 2.18
N GLY A 478 34.38 -31.84 3.06
CA GLY A 478 33.24 -32.48 3.73
C GLY A 478 32.43 -33.44 2.84
N CYS A 479 32.88 -33.76 1.62
CA CYS A 479 32.30 -34.81 0.78
C CYS A 479 32.66 -36.21 1.33
N THR A 480 32.09 -36.59 2.47
CA THR A 480 32.46 -37.82 3.19
C THR A 480 32.13 -39.11 2.45
N GLY A 481 31.24 -39.07 1.46
CA GLY A 481 30.89 -40.22 0.62
C GLY A 481 31.87 -40.46 -0.54
N LEU A 482 32.79 -39.52 -0.81
CA LEU A 482 33.62 -39.54 -2.01
C LEU A 482 34.63 -40.68 -1.95
N ALA A 483 34.38 -41.74 -2.71
CA ALA A 483 35.19 -42.96 -2.77
C ALA A 483 36.07 -43.02 -4.02
N SER A 484 35.70 -42.33 -5.10
CA SER A 484 36.47 -42.28 -6.34
C SER A 484 36.57 -40.86 -6.91
N VAL A 485 37.77 -40.50 -7.37
CA VAL A 485 38.02 -39.26 -8.12
C VAL A 485 38.81 -39.64 -9.36
N SER A 486 38.25 -39.35 -10.53
CA SER A 486 38.97 -39.43 -11.80
C SER A 486 39.34 -38.02 -12.22
N ILE A 487 40.62 -37.77 -12.44
CA ILE A 487 41.15 -36.48 -12.87
C ILE A 487 41.84 -36.71 -14.20
N ALA A 488 41.51 -35.92 -15.21
CA ALA A 488 42.22 -35.98 -16.48
C ALA A 488 43.69 -35.51 -16.32
N ASP A 489 44.60 -36.04 -17.12
CA ASP A 489 46.06 -35.83 -16.96
C ASP A 489 46.50 -34.36 -17.10
N THR A 490 45.61 -33.48 -17.59
CA THR A 490 45.87 -32.06 -17.85
C THR A 490 45.50 -31.12 -16.69
N VAL A 491 44.89 -31.64 -15.61
CA VAL A 491 44.29 -30.86 -14.50
C VAL A 491 45.26 -30.65 -13.34
#